data_AF-A0A6M0BIV6-F1
#
_entry.id   AF-A0A6M0BIV6-F1
#
_cell.length_a   1.000
_cell.length_b   1.000
_cell.length_c   1.000
_cell.angle_alpha   90.00
_cell.angle_beta   90.00
_cell.angle_gamma   90.00
#
_symmetry.space_group_name_H-M   'P 1'
#
loop_
_entity.id
_entity.type
_entity.pdbx_description
1 polymer ?
#
loop_
_entity_poly.entity_id
_entity_poly.type
_entity_poly.pdbx_seq_one_letter_code
_entity_poly.pdbx_strand_id
1 'polypeptide(L)' 'MKNQERVRVFIGSGEASLVERKVSIYSLRKHSHRELDIYVFNGTHNAIEHNDDQPYLAPMSLRVKYRNTTEFSL' A
#
# COMPACT_ATOMS: atom_id res chain seq x y z
N MET A 1 -3.80 24.59 -15.27
CA MET A 1 -4.37 23.23 -15.18
C MET A 1 -4.54 22.91 -13.70
N LYS A 2 -5.75 22.54 -13.26
CA LYS A 2 -6.01 22.25 -11.83
C LYS A 2 -4.99 21.19 -11.36
N ASN A 3 -4.31 21.43 -10.25
CA ASN A 3 -3.58 20.41 -9.50
C ASN A 3 -4.55 19.24 -9.28
N GLN A 4 -4.53 18.23 -10.16
CA GLN A 4 -5.25 17.00 -9.92
C GLN A 4 -4.47 16.31 -8.81
N GLU A 5 -4.92 16.52 -7.58
CA GLU A 5 -4.34 15.92 -6.39
C GLU A 5 -4.22 14.40 -6.62
N ARG A 6 -3.03 13.85 -6.42
CA ARG A 6 -2.75 12.43 -6.59
C ARG A 6 -3.65 11.61 -5.66
N VAL A 7 -4.15 10.48 -6.15
CA VAL A 7 -4.92 9.56 -5.30
C VAL A 7 -3.94 8.72 -4.51
N ARG A 8 -3.91 8.91 -3.19
CA ARG A 8 -3.15 8.04 -2.30
C ARG A 8 -3.88 6.73 -2.09
N VAL A 9 -3.20 5.63 -2.34
CA VAL A 9 -3.71 4.28 -2.15
C VAL A 9 -2.81 3.57 -1.15
N PHE A 10 -3.41 2.97 -0.12
CA PHE A 10 -2.69 2.17 0.86
C PHE A 10 -3.09 0.70 0.74
N ILE A 11 -2.11 -0.20 0.66
CA ILE A 11 -2.31 -1.64 0.55
C ILE A 11 -1.59 -2.33 1.70
N GLY A 12 -2.33 -3.02 2.55
CA GLY A 12 -1.75 -3.98 3.49
C GLY A 12 -1.48 -5.32 2.79
N SER A 13 -0.26 -5.85 2.93
CA SER A 13 0.16 -7.12 2.33
C SER A 13 1.04 -7.92 3.29
N GLY A 14 0.97 -9.24 3.23
CA GLY A 14 2.04 -10.13 3.71
C GLY A 14 2.83 -10.71 2.54
N GLU A 15 3.85 -11.53 2.82
CA GLU A 15 4.56 -12.28 1.77
C GLU A 15 3.64 -13.23 0.99
N ALA A 16 2.70 -13.87 1.67
CA ALA A 16 1.76 -14.80 1.05
C ALA A 16 0.80 -14.14 0.04
N SER A 17 0.69 -12.80 0.05
CA SER A 17 -0.20 -12.04 -0.83
C SER A 17 0.53 -11.28 -1.94
N LEU A 18 1.76 -11.67 -2.28
CA LEU A 18 2.60 -10.96 -3.25
C LEU A 18 1.96 -10.88 -4.65
N VAL A 19 1.31 -11.95 -5.09
CA VAL A 19 0.68 -12.03 -6.43
C VAL A 19 -0.57 -11.15 -6.45
N GLU A 20 -1.43 -11.29 -5.44
CA GLU A 20 -2.64 -10.48 -5.26
C GLU A 20 -2.30 -9.00 -5.25
N ARG A 21 -1.28 -8.62 -4.45
CA ARG A 21 -0.75 -7.26 -4.41
C ARG A 21 -0.37 -6.74 -5.78
N LYS A 22 0.43 -7.50 -6.54
CA LYS A 22 0.91 -7.08 -7.88
C LYS A 22 -0.25 -6.93 -8.86
N VAL A 23 -1.21 -7.86 -8.85
CA VAL A 23 -2.40 -7.81 -9.71
C VAL A 23 -3.29 -6.62 -9.36
N SER A 24 -3.48 -6.32 -8.08
CA SER A 24 -4.23 -5.15 -7.61
C SER A 24 -3.57 -3.85 -8.06
N ILE A 25 -2.25 -3.70 -7.86
CA ILE A 25 -1.50 -2.51 -8.29
C ILE A 25 -1.57 -2.34 -9.81
N TYR A 26 -1.38 -3.42 -10.57
CA TYR A 26 -1.49 -3.39 -12.03
C TYR A 26 -2.89 -2.93 -12.48
N SER A 27 -3.95 -3.51 -11.89
CA SER A 27 -5.33 -3.16 -12.22
C SER A 27 -5.63 -1.70 -11.89
N LEU A 28 -5.20 -1.20 -10.72
CA LEU A 28 -5.36 0.20 -10.33
C LEU A 28 -4.68 1.14 -11.33
N ARG A 29 -3.41 0.87 -11.68
CA ARG A 29 -2.67 1.68 -12.67
C ARG A 29 -3.31 1.62 -14.05
N LYS A 30 -3.80 0.46 -14.48
CA LYS A 30 -4.42 0.26 -15.81
C LYS A 30 -5.75 1.00 -15.97
N HIS A 31 -6.55 1.08 -14.91
CA HIS A 31 -7.92 1.58 -14.98
C HIS A 31 -8.11 2.99 -14.38
N SER A 32 -7.10 3.56 -13.73
CA SER A 32 -7.15 4.93 -13.23
C SER A 32 -6.73 5.93 -14.31
N HIS A 33 -7.53 6.99 -14.49
CA HIS A 33 -7.16 8.16 -15.29
C HIS A 33 -6.42 9.24 -14.48
N ARG A 34 -6.20 9.00 -13.18
CA ARG A 34 -5.49 9.90 -12.26
C ARG A 34 -4.14 9.30 -11.86
N GLU A 35 -3.16 10.16 -11.61
CA GLU A 35 -1.91 9.75 -10.97
C GLU A 35 -2.20 9.13 -9.60
N LEU A 36 -1.61 7.96 -9.36
CA LEU A 36 -1.73 7.19 -8.12
C LEU A 36 -0.43 7.31 -7.33
N ASP A 37 -0.58 7.42 -6.01
CA ASP A 37 0.52 7.41 -5.06
C ASP A 37 0.34 6.20 -4.13
N ILE A 38 0.98 5.08 -4.49
CA ILE A 38 0.70 3.78 -3.88
C ILE A 38 1.72 3.46 -2.79
N TYR A 39 1.20 3.22 -1.58
CA TYR A 39 1.97 2.73 -0.45
C TYR A 39 1.56 1.30 -0.16
N VAL A 40 2.54 0.41 -0.06
CA VAL A 40 2.33 -0.96 0.39
C VAL A 40 3.02 -1.14 1.72
N PHE A 41 2.26 -1.56 2.73
CA PHE A 41 2.85 -2.07 3.95
C PHE A 41 3.00 -3.60 3.86
N ASN A 42 4.24 -4.08 3.85
CA ASN A 42 4.58 -5.51 3.96
C ASN A 42 4.69 -5.88 5.45
N GLY A 43 3.63 -6.48 5.99
CA GLY A 43 3.54 -6.89 7.39
C GLY A 43 4.49 -8.02 7.77
N THR A 44 4.99 -8.82 6.82
CA THR A 44 5.99 -9.85 7.12
C THR A 44 7.33 -9.20 7.44
N HIS A 45 7.77 -8.24 6.62
CA HIS A 45 9.07 -7.58 6.75
C HIS A 45 9.04 -6.28 7.57
N ASN A 46 7.87 -5.81 8.01
CA ASN A 46 7.68 -4.48 8.59
C ASN A 46 8.32 -3.40 7.71
N ALA A 47 8.03 -3.44 6.41
CA ALA A 47 8.58 -2.52 5.43
C ALA A 47 7.45 -1.81 4.68
N ILE A 48 7.70 -0.57 4.28
CA ILE A 48 6.86 0.17 3.36
C ILE A 48 7.55 0.21 2.00
N GLU A 49 6.81 -0.14 0.96
CA GLU A 49 7.16 0.08 -0.44
C GLU A 49 6.33 1.26 -0.96
N HIS A 50 6.96 2.18 -1.69
CA HIS A 50 6.32 3.35 -2.25
C HIS A 50 6.46 3.33 -3.77
N ASN A 51 5.36 3.14 -4.48
CA ASN A 51 5.34 2.94 -5.93
C ASN A 51 6.37 1.87 -6.37
N ASP A 52 7.43 2.29 -7.08
CA ASP A 52 8.50 1.43 -7.58
C ASP A 52 9.85 1.67 -6.84
N ASP A 53 9.81 2.42 -5.72
CA ASP A 53 10.99 2.72 -4.89
C ASP A 53 11.44 1.51 -4.05
N GLN A 54 12.68 1.58 -3.54
CA GLN A 54 13.17 0.56 -2.62
C GLN A 54 12.37 0.54 -1.32
N PRO A 55 12.06 -0.66 -0.78
CA PRO A 55 11.40 -0.79 0.50
C PRO A 55 12.22 -0.14 1.61
N TYR A 56 11.56 0.56 2.54
CA TYR A 56 12.18 1.08 3.76
C TYR A 56 11.50 0.51 5.01
N LEU A 57 12.26 0.37 6.09
CA LEU A 57 11.72 -0.16 7.35
C LEU A 57 10.67 0.79 7.92
N ALA A 58 9.57 0.22 8.36
CA ALA A 58 8.52 0.89 9.11
C ALA A 58 8.61 0.43 10.57
N PRO A 59 9.43 1.09 11.41
CA PRO A 59 9.58 0.72 12.81
C PRO A 59 8.27 1.00 13.55
N MET A 60 7.43 -0.03 13.65
CA MET A 60 6.15 0.02 14.33
C MET A 60 6.17 -0.85 15.58
N SER A 61 5.45 -0.43 16.62
CA SER A 61 5.25 -1.23 17.82
C SER A 61 4.58 -2.56 17.46
N LEU A 62 5.08 -3.68 18.01
CA LEU A 62 4.45 -5.00 17.86
C LEU A 62 2.99 -4.98 18.33
N ARG A 63 2.66 -4.14 19.33
CA ARG A 63 1.28 -3.96 19.80
C ARG A 63 0.37 -3.43 18.70
N VAL A 64 0.88 -2.55 17.84
CA VAL A 64 0.13 -2.02 16.68
C VAL A 64 0.09 -3.06 15.56
N LYS A 65 1.21 -3.73 15.29
CA LYS A 65 1.31 -4.77 14.26
C LYS A 65 0.31 -5.92 14.46
N TYR A 66 0.14 -6.36 15.70
CA TYR A 66 -0.76 -7.46 16.06
C TYR A 66 -2.15 -6.99 16.51
N ARG A 67 -2.45 -5.69 16.37
CA ARG A 67 -3.80 -5.17 16.53
C ARG A 67 -4.57 -5.53 15.26
N ASN A 68 -5.11 -6.75 15.22
CA ASN A 68 -5.91 -7.28 14.10
C ASN A 68 -7.25 -6.52 13.99
N THR A 69 -7.18 -5.22 13.67
CA THR A 69 -8.33 -4.34 13.51
C THR A 69 -8.27 -3.78 12.10
N THR A 70 -9.23 -4.18 11.27
CA THR A 70 -9.46 -3.59 9.95
C THR A 70 -10.54 -2.53 10.10
N GLU A 71 -10.19 -1.26 9.94
CA GLU A 71 -11.15 -0.17 9.92
C GLU A 71 -11.45 0.23 8.47
N PHE A 72 -12.73 0.30 8.11
CA PHE A 72 -13.18 0.85 6.84
C PHE A 72 -13.72 2.25 7.13
N SER A 73 -13.14 3.29 6.51
CA SER A 73 -13.73 4.62 6.53
C SER A 73 -14.95 4.65 5.62
N LEU A 74 -16.12 5.03 6.16
CA LEU A 74 -17.35 5.31 5.41
C LEU A 74 -17.28 6.66 4.69
#